data_AF-A0A378TVT2-F1
#
_entry.id   AF-A0A378TVT2-F1
#
_cell.length_a   1.000
_cell.length_b   1.000
_cell.length_c   1.000
_cell.angle_alpha   90.00
_cell.angle_beta   90.00
_cell.angle_gamma   90.00
#
_symmetry.space_group_name_H-M   'P 1'
#
loop_
_entity.id
_entity.type
_entity.pdbx_description
1 polymer ?
#
loop_
_entity_poly.entity_id
_entity_poly.type
_entity_poly.pdbx_seq_one_letter_code
_entity_poly.pdbx_strand_id
1 'polypeptide(L)'
;MKKLIAISALSLAMFGMTACHHTAQAQTKPTATALATTNTNYKNERHMTIDGVSFPVSETSARILVGADGQPLLVDDIFDGKADTPVAGYRIMVMNRASSLAVEGRTLKDGKVIDSRMIHRGSKARIGIPVVGGKVALDKAVLLDLDIIYDDPTKPLAEGQAFKPRGEKLTKSDVPVNDKKVVVRSFTLPNLATGENAGGGIDFTATATIEGKQVSTGANSAFQIFEGGTDEKRF
;
A
#
# COMPACT_ATOMS: atom_id res chain seq x y z
N MET A 1 -61.21 -10.23 -35.60
CA MET A 1 -61.57 -11.38 -36.46
C MET A 1 -60.30 -11.92 -37.10
N LYS A 2 -60.12 -13.24 -37.04
CA LYS A 2 -59.02 -14.01 -37.66
C LYS A 2 -59.07 -13.93 -39.19
N LYS A 3 -57.90 -13.89 -39.85
CA LYS A 3 -57.43 -14.83 -40.90
C LYS A 3 -56.20 -14.21 -41.61
N LEU A 4 -54.99 -14.81 -41.59
CA LEU A 4 -54.49 -16.06 -42.21
C LEU A 4 -53.91 -15.84 -43.64
N ILE A 5 -52.70 -16.42 -43.85
CA ILE A 5 -52.14 -17.01 -45.10
C ILE A 5 -51.26 -16.08 -45.96
N ALA A 6 -50.07 -16.42 -46.50
CA ALA A 6 -49.14 -17.56 -46.36
C ALA A 6 -47.98 -17.41 -47.39
N ILE A 7 -46.81 -18.07 -47.14
CA ILE A 7 -45.94 -18.87 -48.07
C ILE A 7 -45.32 -18.12 -49.28
N SER A 8 -44.09 -18.27 -49.78
CA SER A 8 -42.91 -19.18 -49.77
C SER A 8 -41.73 -18.33 -50.34
N ALA A 9 -40.43 -18.67 -50.39
CA ALA A 9 -39.78 -19.89 -50.83
C ALA A 9 -38.25 -19.84 -50.60
N LEU A 10 -37.66 -21.02 -50.42
CA LEU A 10 -36.39 -21.51 -50.98
C LEU A 10 -35.11 -20.67 -50.84
N SER A 11 -34.12 -21.21 -50.12
CA SER A 11 -33.06 -21.96 -50.82
C SER A 11 -32.34 -22.91 -49.87
N LEU A 12 -32.08 -24.10 -50.41
CA LEU A 12 -31.48 -25.27 -49.80
C LEU A 12 -30.17 -25.53 -50.56
N ALA A 13 -29.04 -25.60 -49.87
CA ALA A 13 -27.81 -26.27 -50.32
C ALA A 13 -27.03 -26.66 -49.05
N MET A 14 -27.19 -27.87 -48.52
CA MET A 14 -26.55 -29.14 -48.90
C MET A 14 -25.01 -29.17 -48.72
N PHE A 15 -24.64 -29.84 -47.63
CA PHE A 15 -23.54 -30.80 -47.43
C PHE A 15 -22.07 -30.40 -47.65
N GLY A 16 -21.34 -30.39 -46.54
CA GLY A 16 -19.93 -30.75 -46.43
C GLY A 16 -19.74 -31.60 -45.17
N MET A 17 -19.23 -32.81 -45.34
CA MET A 17 -19.25 -33.93 -44.40
C MET A 17 -18.14 -33.92 -43.32
N THR A 18 -18.56 -34.32 -42.12
CA THR A 18 -17.93 -35.28 -41.19
C THR A 18 -16.47 -35.12 -40.74
N ALA A 19 -16.28 -34.86 -39.44
CA ALA A 19 -15.34 -35.62 -38.62
C ALA A 19 -15.88 -35.73 -37.19
N CYS A 20 -16.10 -36.98 -36.76
CA CYS A 20 -16.50 -37.35 -35.41
C CYS A 20 -15.36 -37.14 -34.42
N HIS A 21 -15.66 -36.55 -33.25
CA HIS A 21 -15.04 -36.96 -31.99
C HIS A 21 -16.10 -36.90 -30.88
N HIS A 22 -16.35 -38.06 -30.27
CA HIS A 22 -17.05 -38.18 -29.01
C HIS A 22 -16.24 -37.51 -27.89
N THR A 23 -16.89 -36.80 -26.97
CA THR A 23 -16.85 -37.09 -25.52
C THR A 23 -17.77 -36.14 -24.73
N ALA A 24 -18.66 -36.75 -23.95
CA ALA A 24 -19.25 -36.33 -22.68
C ALA A 24 -19.41 -34.83 -22.37
N GLN A 25 -20.67 -34.38 -22.29
CA GLN A 25 -21.05 -33.32 -21.36
C GLN A 25 -20.88 -33.83 -19.92
N ALA A 26 -20.05 -33.15 -19.13
CA ALA A 26 -20.15 -33.15 -17.68
C ALA A 26 -19.63 -31.83 -17.08
N GLN A 27 -20.56 -31.13 -16.45
CA GLN A 27 -20.39 -30.14 -15.36
C GLN A 27 -19.51 -28.92 -15.61
N THR A 28 -20.17 -27.81 -15.96
CA THR A 28 -19.69 -26.45 -15.67
C THR A 28 -19.51 -26.27 -14.17
N LYS A 29 -18.27 -26.41 -13.69
CA LYS A 29 -17.86 -25.94 -12.37
C LYS A 29 -17.73 -24.41 -12.45
N PRO A 30 -18.46 -23.61 -11.67
CA PRO A 30 -18.18 -22.19 -11.60
C PRO A 30 -16.86 -21.97 -10.84
N THR A 31 -16.29 -20.77 -11.00
CA THR A 31 -15.13 -20.19 -10.28
C THR A 31 -13.79 -20.38 -11.02
N ALA A 32 -13.03 -19.35 -11.36
CA ALA A 32 -12.93 -18.02 -10.77
C ALA A 32 -13.31 -16.91 -11.75
N THR A 33 -14.18 -16.00 -11.31
CA THR A 33 -14.14 -14.61 -11.78
C THR A 33 -12.69 -14.15 -11.64
N ALA A 34 -12.08 -13.67 -12.73
CA ALA A 34 -10.82 -12.95 -12.63
C ALA A 34 -10.93 -12.01 -11.44
N LEU A 35 -10.00 -12.11 -10.49
CA LEU A 35 -9.85 -11.13 -9.42
C LEU A 35 -9.98 -9.77 -10.11
N ALA A 36 -11.03 -9.02 -9.76
CA ALA A 36 -11.21 -7.69 -10.27
C ALA A 36 -9.95 -6.93 -9.87
N THR A 37 -9.03 -6.78 -10.82
CA THR A 37 -7.98 -5.80 -10.73
C THR A 37 -8.75 -4.50 -10.67
N THR A 38 -8.89 -3.95 -9.47
CA THR A 38 -9.07 -2.51 -9.35
C THR A 38 -7.92 -1.95 -10.18
N ASN A 39 -8.23 -1.38 -11.34
CA ASN A 39 -7.23 -0.73 -12.19
C ASN A 39 -6.76 0.49 -11.42
N THR A 40 -5.87 0.27 -10.49
CA THR A 40 -5.17 1.35 -9.80
C THR A 40 -4.12 1.81 -10.78
N ASN A 41 -4.03 3.10 -11.06
CA ASN A 41 -2.97 3.68 -11.91
C ASN A 41 -1.56 3.54 -11.29
N TYR A 42 -1.45 2.78 -10.19
CA TYR A 42 -0.24 2.58 -9.44
C TYR A 42 0.48 1.29 -9.86
N LYS A 43 1.81 1.35 -9.94
CA LYS A 43 2.67 0.31 -10.53
C LYS A 43 2.94 -0.88 -9.63
N ASN A 44 2.48 -0.84 -8.38
CA ASN A 44 2.81 -1.82 -7.34
C ASN A 44 4.33 -1.90 -7.04
N GLU A 45 4.99 -0.74 -7.04
CA GLU A 45 6.43 -0.59 -6.77
C GLU A 45 6.67 0.01 -5.39
N ARG A 46 7.77 -0.39 -4.75
CA ARG A 46 8.20 0.07 -3.41
C ARG A 46 9.71 0.03 -3.30
N HIS A 47 10.27 0.91 -2.49
CA HIS A 47 11.68 0.84 -2.13
C HIS A 47 11.94 1.34 -0.72
N MET A 48 13.02 0.84 -0.13
CA MET A 48 13.65 1.38 1.05
C MET A 48 15.15 1.17 0.91
N THR A 49 15.95 2.22 1.08
CA THR A 49 17.41 2.15 1.07
C THR A 49 18.01 2.92 2.24
N ILE A 50 19.16 2.44 2.73
CA ILE A 50 20.00 3.11 3.72
C ILE A 50 21.43 3.08 3.18
N ASP A 51 22.05 4.24 3.00
CA ASP A 51 23.37 4.40 2.37
C ASP A 51 23.49 3.67 1.01
N GLY A 52 22.38 3.68 0.24
CA GLY A 52 22.27 3.00 -1.05
C GLY A 52 22.02 1.48 -0.97
N VAL A 53 22.12 0.86 0.21
CA VAL A 53 21.79 -0.55 0.41
C VAL A 53 20.28 -0.73 0.43
N SER A 54 19.75 -1.63 -0.40
CA SER A 54 18.32 -1.90 -0.51
C SER A 54 17.83 -2.86 0.58
N PHE A 55 16.69 -2.53 1.18
CA PHE A 55 16.01 -3.34 2.19
C PHE A 55 14.63 -3.79 1.68
N PRO A 56 14.25 -5.05 1.90
CA PRO A 56 13.02 -5.59 1.36
C PRO A 56 11.79 -4.94 2.00
N VAL A 57 10.91 -4.39 1.16
CA VAL A 57 9.56 -3.92 1.53
C VAL A 57 8.58 -4.40 0.47
N SER A 58 7.43 -4.92 0.89
CA SER A 58 6.46 -5.57 0.01
C SER A 58 5.02 -5.08 0.20
N GLU A 59 4.75 -4.33 1.27
CA GLU A 59 3.42 -3.78 1.57
C GLU A 59 3.52 -2.27 1.74
N THR A 60 2.50 -1.55 1.27
CA THR A 60 2.29 -0.12 1.49
C THR A 60 0.93 0.08 2.14
N SER A 61 0.94 0.60 3.35
CA SER A 61 -0.27 0.98 4.08
C SER A 61 -0.21 2.47 4.39
N ALA A 62 -1.35 3.09 4.65
CA ALA A 62 -1.37 4.46 5.11
C ALA A 62 -2.39 4.66 6.23
N ARG A 63 -2.14 5.72 6.99
CA ARG A 63 -3.11 6.30 7.89
C ARG A 63 -3.27 7.76 7.55
N ILE A 64 -4.47 8.29 7.68
CA ILE A 64 -4.72 9.73 7.62
C ILE A 64 -5.31 10.19 8.94
N LEU A 65 -4.96 11.39 9.38
CA LEU A 65 -5.61 12.01 10.53
C LEU A 65 -7.08 12.26 10.20
N VAL A 66 -7.99 11.84 11.07
CA VAL A 66 -9.44 12.01 10.90
C VAL A 66 -10.06 12.73 12.08
N GLY A 67 -11.16 13.44 11.81
CA GLY A 67 -11.99 14.08 12.82
C GLY A 67 -12.88 13.09 13.57
N ALA A 68 -13.69 13.62 14.49
CA ALA A 68 -14.66 12.83 15.25
C ALA A 68 -15.75 12.18 14.36
N ASP A 69 -15.97 12.73 13.17
CA ASP A 69 -16.87 12.23 12.14
C ASP A 69 -16.24 11.14 11.24
N GLY A 70 -14.98 10.78 11.50
CA GLY A 70 -14.23 9.80 10.71
C GLY A 70 -13.76 10.31 9.35
N GLN A 71 -13.98 11.59 9.02
CA GLN A 71 -13.52 12.19 7.76
C GLN A 71 -12.07 12.67 7.88
N PRO A 72 -11.30 12.71 6.78
CA PRO A 72 -9.98 13.32 6.76
C PRO A 72 -9.99 14.74 7.37
N LEU A 73 -9.19 14.94 8.40
CA LEU A 73 -9.15 16.20 9.13
C LEU A 73 -8.24 17.20 8.42
N LEU A 74 -8.81 18.31 7.97
CA LEU A 74 -8.06 19.49 7.56
C LEU A 74 -7.61 20.23 8.82
N VAL A 75 -6.32 20.16 9.14
CA VAL A 75 -5.76 20.88 10.30
C VAL A 75 -5.35 22.30 9.90
N ASP A 76 -5.39 23.22 10.86
CA ASP A 76 -4.95 24.61 10.66
C ASP A 76 -3.43 24.73 10.50
N ASP A 77 -2.68 23.77 11.06
CA ASP A 77 -1.24 23.72 10.94
C ASP A 77 -0.72 22.28 10.82
N ILE A 78 -0.16 21.90 9.68
CA ILE A 78 0.48 20.59 9.47
C ILE A 78 1.76 20.41 10.29
N PHE A 79 2.39 21.48 10.77
CA PHE A 79 3.64 21.41 11.55
C PHE A 79 3.45 21.28 13.05
N ASP A 80 2.22 21.39 13.56
CA ASP A 80 1.91 21.20 14.98
C ASP A 80 2.58 22.25 15.88
N GLY A 81 2.68 23.49 15.40
CA GLY A 81 3.35 24.59 16.09
C GLY A 81 4.88 24.49 16.07
N LYS A 82 5.46 23.55 15.31
CA LYS A 82 6.93 23.37 15.21
C LYS A 82 7.59 24.24 14.14
N ALA A 83 6.81 24.91 13.30
CA ALA A 83 7.29 25.84 12.29
C ALA A 83 6.86 27.27 12.62
N ASP A 84 7.60 28.26 12.11
CA ASP A 84 7.34 29.69 12.37
C ASP A 84 6.01 30.17 11.80
N THR A 85 5.53 29.52 10.72
CA THR A 85 4.28 29.89 10.05
C THR A 85 3.38 28.66 9.96
N PRO A 86 2.14 28.74 10.49
CA PRO A 86 1.20 27.65 10.38
C PRO A 86 0.77 27.45 8.92
N VAL A 87 0.63 26.18 8.53
CA VAL A 87 0.19 25.82 7.17
C VAL A 87 -0.98 24.85 7.24
N ALA A 88 -2.16 25.27 6.81
CA ALA A 88 -3.32 24.39 6.79
C ALA A 88 -3.14 23.23 5.79
N GLY A 89 -3.62 22.04 6.15
CA GLY A 89 -3.47 20.86 5.31
C GLY A 89 -3.87 19.54 5.96
N TYR A 90 -3.54 18.44 5.29
CA TYR A 90 -3.78 17.08 5.79
C TYR A 90 -2.48 16.47 6.31
N ARG A 91 -2.55 15.67 7.37
CA ARG A 91 -1.43 14.83 7.83
C ARG A 91 -1.69 13.36 7.51
N ILE A 92 -0.73 12.73 6.85
CA ILE A 92 -0.76 11.32 6.46
C ILE A 92 0.50 10.61 6.94
N MET A 93 0.36 9.38 7.41
CA MET A 93 1.47 8.47 7.67
C MET A 93 1.45 7.35 6.64
N VAL A 94 2.48 7.28 5.79
CA VAL A 94 2.66 6.20 4.82
C VAL A 94 3.69 5.22 5.34
N MET A 95 3.34 3.94 5.35
CA MET A 95 4.15 2.89 5.92
C MET A 95 4.46 1.84 4.86
N ASN A 96 5.75 1.71 4.51
CA ASN A 96 6.23 0.58 3.72
C ASN A 96 6.73 -0.49 4.67
N ARG A 97 6.33 -1.74 4.48
CA ARG A 97 6.65 -2.85 5.40
C ARG A 97 7.17 -4.06 4.65
N ALA A 98 8.08 -4.79 5.29
CA ALA A 98 8.47 -6.12 4.84
C ALA A 98 7.37 -7.14 5.20
N SER A 99 6.95 -7.97 4.24
CA SER A 99 6.11 -9.14 4.55
C SER A 99 6.93 -10.15 5.35
N SER A 100 6.30 -10.73 6.38
CA SER A 100 6.99 -11.67 7.28
C SER A 100 7.31 -13.02 6.62
N LEU A 101 6.74 -13.31 5.45
CA LEU A 101 7.04 -14.51 4.67
C LEU A 101 8.50 -14.53 4.15
N ALA A 102 9.13 -13.36 3.99
CA ALA A 102 10.49 -13.25 3.48
C ALA A 102 11.58 -13.33 4.56
N VAL A 103 11.24 -13.38 5.87
CA VAL A 103 12.23 -13.26 6.96
C VAL A 103 12.05 -14.35 8.03
N GLU A 104 11.77 -15.57 7.58
CA GLU A 104 11.66 -16.82 8.35
C GLU A 104 10.47 -16.90 9.31
N GLY A 105 9.40 -17.57 8.84
CA GLY A 105 8.35 -18.07 9.72
C GLY A 105 8.90 -19.13 10.69
N ARG A 106 8.16 -19.39 11.77
CA ARG A 106 8.51 -20.37 12.80
C ARG A 106 8.38 -21.79 12.24
N THR A 107 9.46 -22.54 12.11
CA THR A 107 9.37 -24.01 11.92
C THR A 107 8.99 -24.67 13.25
N LEU A 108 7.82 -25.29 13.29
CA LEU A 108 7.33 -26.09 14.40
C LEU A 108 8.10 -27.41 14.52
N LYS A 109 7.94 -28.10 15.66
CA LYS A 109 8.55 -29.42 15.90
C LYS A 109 8.12 -30.48 14.86
N ASP A 110 7.02 -30.25 14.16
CA ASP A 110 6.50 -31.09 13.08
C ASP A 110 6.96 -30.64 11.67
N GLY A 111 7.87 -29.66 11.58
CA GLY A 111 8.37 -29.11 10.32
C GLY A 111 7.47 -28.04 9.68
N LYS A 112 6.30 -27.74 10.25
CA LYS A 112 5.39 -26.72 9.71
C LYS A 112 5.90 -25.31 9.97
N VAL A 113 5.95 -24.47 8.93
CA VAL A 113 6.29 -23.05 9.07
C VAL A 113 5.03 -22.24 9.43
N ILE A 114 5.00 -21.58 10.59
CA ILE A 114 3.95 -20.62 10.98
C ILE A 114 4.40 -19.21 10.62
N ASP A 115 3.50 -18.48 9.96
CA ASP A 115 3.61 -17.05 9.74
C ASP A 115 3.58 -16.27 11.08
N SER A 116 4.74 -15.82 11.55
CA SER A 116 4.86 -14.94 12.70
C SER A 116 5.01 -13.49 12.23
N ARG A 117 3.90 -12.88 11.76
CA ARG A 117 3.83 -11.45 11.45
C ARG A 117 4.00 -10.58 12.70
N MET A 118 5.24 -10.46 13.16
CA MET A 118 5.70 -9.48 14.14
C MET A 118 6.31 -8.28 13.39
N ILE A 119 5.52 -7.67 12.50
CA ILE A 119 6.01 -6.64 11.58
C ILE A 119 6.42 -5.39 12.35
N HIS A 120 7.72 -5.12 12.39
CA HIS A 120 8.26 -3.80 12.72
C HIS A 120 9.19 -3.25 11.65
N ARG A 121 9.61 -4.05 10.65
CA ARG A 121 10.57 -3.64 9.61
C ARG A 121 9.92 -2.80 8.51
N GLY A 122 10.65 -1.78 8.09
CA GLY A 122 10.27 -0.87 7.02
C GLY A 122 10.36 0.59 7.47
N SER A 123 9.53 1.42 6.85
CA SER A 123 9.51 2.85 7.07
C SER A 123 8.14 3.35 7.50
N LYS A 124 8.12 4.49 8.20
CA LYS A 124 6.92 5.29 8.44
C LYS A 124 7.23 6.74 8.12
N ALA A 125 6.80 7.20 6.95
CA ALA A 125 6.93 8.58 6.53
C ALA A 125 5.70 9.37 6.97
N ARG A 126 5.90 10.41 7.81
CA ARG A 126 4.85 11.35 8.17
C ARG A 126 4.92 12.54 7.24
N ILE A 127 3.85 12.78 6.52
CA ILE A 127 3.80 13.76 5.43
C ILE A 127 2.67 14.74 5.73
N GLY A 128 3.01 16.02 5.70
CA GLY A 128 2.04 17.10 5.66
C GLY A 128 1.76 17.46 4.20
N ILE A 129 0.49 17.52 3.82
CA ILE A 129 0.06 17.91 2.48
C ILE A 129 -0.72 19.23 2.61
N PRO A 130 -0.12 20.37 2.24
CA PRO A 130 -0.78 21.66 2.34
C PRO A 130 -2.06 21.76 1.51
N VAL A 131 -2.98 22.60 1.97
CA VAL A 131 -4.12 23.09 1.19
C VAL A 131 -3.92 24.58 0.93
N VAL A 132 -3.81 24.94 -0.34
CA VAL A 132 -3.56 26.33 -0.78
C VAL A 132 -4.71 26.76 -1.68
N GLY A 133 -5.42 27.83 -1.29
CA GLY A 133 -6.58 28.31 -2.04
C GLY A 133 -7.71 27.28 -2.15
N GLY A 134 -7.92 26.47 -1.10
CA GLY A 134 -8.93 25.41 -1.07
C GLY A 134 -8.59 24.15 -1.88
N LYS A 135 -7.37 24.04 -2.41
CA LYS A 135 -6.91 22.88 -3.19
C LYS A 135 -5.74 22.18 -2.52
N VAL A 136 -5.76 20.86 -2.55
CA VAL A 136 -4.63 20.02 -2.12
C VAL A 136 -3.42 20.30 -3.01
N ALA A 137 -2.29 20.66 -2.40
CA ALA A 137 -1.04 21.01 -3.09
C ALA A 137 0.02 19.92 -2.86
N LEU A 138 -0.04 18.83 -3.65
CA LEU A 138 0.90 17.70 -3.53
C LEU A 138 2.35 18.09 -3.81
N ASP A 139 2.56 19.06 -4.71
CA ASP A 139 3.86 19.63 -5.05
C ASP A 139 4.51 20.39 -3.89
N LYS A 140 3.72 20.74 -2.86
CA LYS A 140 4.17 21.41 -1.64
C LYS A 140 4.18 20.49 -0.42
N ALA A 141 4.04 19.18 -0.62
CA ALA A 141 4.09 18.23 0.48
C ALA A 141 5.43 18.31 1.23
N VAL A 142 5.38 18.12 2.55
CA VAL A 142 6.53 18.21 3.44
C VAL A 142 6.68 16.91 4.23
N LEU A 143 7.92 16.44 4.38
CA LEU A 143 8.23 15.33 5.25
C LEU A 143 8.36 15.86 6.68
N LEU A 144 7.36 15.58 7.50
CA LEU A 144 7.31 16.01 8.90
C LEU A 144 8.29 15.17 9.74
N ASP A 145 8.31 13.87 9.50
CA ASP A 145 9.19 12.93 10.19
C ASP A 145 9.34 11.62 9.39
N LEU A 146 10.35 10.82 9.73
CA LEU A 146 10.59 9.53 9.10
C LEU A 146 11.15 8.53 10.12
N ASP A 147 10.35 7.53 10.49
CA ASP A 147 10.84 6.38 11.27
C ASP A 147 11.33 5.27 10.34
N ILE A 148 12.47 4.65 10.68
CA ILE A 148 13.00 3.47 10.00
C ILE A 148 13.31 2.39 11.02
N ILE A 149 12.87 1.19 10.71
CA ILE A 149 13.28 -0.03 11.41
C ILE A 149 13.76 -0.99 10.34
N TYR A 150 14.99 -1.45 10.45
CA TYR A 150 15.61 -2.30 9.45
C TYR A 150 16.39 -3.42 10.14
N ASP A 151 16.71 -4.46 9.40
CA ASP A 151 17.69 -5.44 9.82
C ASP A 151 18.49 -5.90 8.62
N ASP A 152 19.64 -6.50 8.90
CA ASP A 152 20.41 -7.16 7.86
C ASP A 152 19.66 -8.45 7.45
N PRO A 153 19.08 -8.50 6.24
CA PRO A 153 18.29 -9.66 5.81
C PRO A 153 19.16 -10.91 5.61
N THR A 154 20.48 -10.75 5.51
CA THR A 154 21.43 -11.84 5.32
C THR A 154 21.84 -12.52 6.62
N LYS A 155 21.57 -11.90 7.78
CA LYS A 155 21.92 -12.50 9.07
C LYS A 155 21.01 -13.70 9.36
N PRO A 156 21.59 -14.88 9.65
CA PRO A 156 20.80 -16.04 10.06
C PRO A 156 20.20 -15.81 11.45
N LEU A 157 19.18 -16.61 11.77
CA LEU A 157 18.68 -16.73 13.14
C LEU A 157 19.82 -17.16 14.07
N ALA A 158 20.00 -16.46 15.19
CA ALA A 158 21.02 -16.81 16.17
C ALA A 158 20.72 -18.18 16.80
N GLU A 159 21.77 -18.96 17.07
CA GLU A 159 21.64 -20.29 17.69
C GLU A 159 20.87 -20.21 19.01
N GLY A 160 19.92 -21.13 19.21
CA GLY A 160 19.05 -21.17 20.38
C GLY A 160 17.94 -20.11 20.42
N GLN A 161 17.89 -19.18 19.45
CA GLN A 161 16.76 -18.26 19.33
C GLN A 161 15.64 -18.85 18.49
N ALA A 162 14.40 -18.63 18.92
CA ALA A 162 13.21 -19.05 18.18
C ALA A 162 12.74 -18.02 17.13
N PHE A 163 13.23 -16.77 17.21
CA PHE A 163 12.81 -15.65 16.36
C PHE A 163 13.97 -14.74 16.04
N LYS A 164 14.02 -14.19 14.82
CA LYS A 164 14.91 -13.06 14.53
C LYS A 164 14.46 -11.83 15.34
N PRO A 165 15.39 -10.96 15.78
CA PRO A 165 15.04 -9.70 16.43
C PRO A 165 14.08 -8.86 15.59
N ARG A 166 13.32 -7.95 16.22
CA ARG A 166 12.33 -7.07 15.56
C ARG A 166 12.94 -6.03 14.59
N GLY A 167 14.25 -6.08 14.37
CA GLY A 167 15.04 -5.09 13.66
C GLY A 167 15.62 -4.00 14.56
N GLU A 168 16.61 -3.30 14.03
CA GLU A 168 17.22 -2.11 14.58
C GLU A 168 16.37 -0.90 14.21
N LYS A 169 16.01 -0.09 15.22
CA LYS A 169 15.34 1.19 15.00
C LYS A 169 16.40 2.27 14.82
N LEU A 170 16.44 2.88 13.63
CA LEU A 170 17.36 3.97 13.33
C LEU A 170 16.94 5.27 14.02
N THR A 171 15.63 5.47 14.18
CA THR A 171 15.07 6.64 14.87
C THR A 171 14.86 6.39 16.36
N LYS A 172 15.67 7.03 17.19
CA LYS A 172 15.48 7.08 18.65
C LYS A 172 14.98 8.47 19.04
N SER A 173 14.48 8.64 20.27
CA SER A 173 13.94 9.93 20.74
C SER A 173 14.96 11.07 20.74
N ASP A 174 16.24 10.73 20.84
CA ASP A 174 17.40 11.62 20.86
C ASP A 174 18.12 11.73 19.50
N VAL A 175 17.64 11.01 18.48
CA VAL A 175 18.23 11.02 17.14
C VAL A 175 17.39 11.91 16.22
N PRO A 176 17.92 13.06 15.78
CA PRO A 176 17.20 13.93 14.87
C PRO A 176 17.10 13.33 13.47
N VAL A 177 15.97 13.57 12.81
CA VAL A 177 15.76 13.31 11.38
C VAL A 177 15.99 14.60 10.61
N ASN A 178 17.13 14.68 9.92
CA ASN A 178 17.61 15.89 9.23
C ASN A 178 17.38 15.81 7.71
N ASP A 179 17.57 16.93 7.02
CA ASP A 179 17.53 17.04 5.54
C ASP A 179 16.26 16.44 4.90
N LYS A 180 15.15 16.52 5.63
CA LYS A 180 13.87 15.92 5.29
C LYS A 180 13.36 16.45 3.95
N LYS A 181 13.05 15.55 3.02
CA LYS A 181 12.42 15.87 1.73
C LYS A 181 11.39 14.81 1.39
N VAL A 182 10.32 15.23 0.72
CA VAL A 182 9.36 14.33 0.10
C VAL A 182 8.91 14.91 -1.22
N VAL A 183 8.67 14.02 -2.18
CA VAL A 183 7.93 14.31 -3.40
C VAL A 183 6.73 13.40 -3.42
N VAL A 184 5.52 13.96 -3.51
CA VAL A 184 4.28 13.22 -3.71
C VAL A 184 3.76 13.54 -5.10
N ARG A 185 3.78 12.56 -6.01
CA ARG A 185 3.36 12.74 -7.40
C ARG A 185 1.86 12.49 -7.59
N SER A 186 1.32 11.55 -6.82
CA SER A 186 -0.11 11.27 -6.79
C SER A 186 -0.50 10.72 -5.43
N PHE A 187 -1.73 11.03 -5.03
CA PHE A 187 -2.35 10.51 -3.83
C PHE A 187 -3.85 10.40 -4.08
N THR A 188 -4.42 9.25 -3.75
CA THR A 188 -5.85 8.99 -3.89
C THR A 188 -6.34 8.26 -2.67
N LEU A 189 -7.37 8.79 -2.02
CA LEU A 189 -8.03 8.13 -0.91
C LEU A 189 -8.84 6.92 -1.41
N PRO A 190 -8.96 5.85 -0.60
CA PRO A 190 -10.01 4.86 -0.83
C PRO A 190 -11.40 5.49 -0.66
N ASN A 191 -12.46 4.79 -1.03
CA ASN A 191 -13.82 5.28 -0.81
C ASN A 191 -14.21 5.14 0.67
N LEU A 192 -13.82 6.14 1.46
CA LEU A 192 -14.12 6.19 2.89
C LEU A 192 -15.62 6.28 3.18
N ALA A 193 -16.42 6.85 2.26
CA ALA A 193 -17.87 6.96 2.41
C ALA A 193 -18.58 5.59 2.41
N THR A 194 -18.00 4.59 1.74
CA THR A 194 -18.49 3.20 1.75
C THR A 194 -17.77 2.32 2.77
N GLY A 195 -16.89 2.89 3.59
CA GLY A 195 -16.12 2.17 4.62
C GLY A 195 -14.96 1.35 4.08
N GLU A 196 -14.45 1.65 2.87
CA GLU A 196 -13.28 0.96 2.33
C GLU A 196 -12.04 1.24 3.18
N ASN A 197 -11.34 0.16 3.56
CA ASN A 197 -10.09 0.20 4.33
C ASN A 197 -8.88 -0.27 3.51
N ALA A 198 -9.03 -0.35 2.19
CA ALA A 198 -8.01 -0.70 1.21
C ALA A 198 -8.36 -0.05 -0.14
N GLY A 199 -7.40 0.10 -1.04
CA GLY A 199 -7.59 0.82 -2.30
C GLY A 199 -7.08 2.27 -2.24
N GLY A 200 -7.43 3.08 -3.25
CA GLY A 200 -6.71 4.33 -3.49
C GLY A 200 -5.23 4.07 -3.81
N GLY A 201 -4.34 4.97 -3.40
CA GLY A 201 -2.89 4.74 -3.46
C GLY A 201 -2.05 6.02 -3.38
N ILE A 202 -0.74 5.83 -3.54
CA ILE A 202 0.24 6.92 -3.52
C ILE A 202 1.44 6.62 -4.45
N ASP A 203 1.94 7.67 -5.11
CA ASP A 203 3.28 7.73 -5.69
C ASP A 203 4.08 8.78 -4.90
N PHE A 204 5.04 8.32 -4.10
CA PHE A 204 5.90 9.20 -3.34
C PHE A 204 7.33 8.68 -3.20
N THR A 205 8.23 9.62 -2.89
CA THR A 205 9.59 9.31 -2.44
C THR A 205 9.95 10.28 -1.33
N ALA A 206 10.40 9.75 -0.19
CA ALA A 206 10.86 10.50 0.97
C ALA A 206 12.34 10.19 1.23
N THR A 207 13.11 11.21 1.57
CA THR A 207 14.54 11.08 1.92
C THR A 207 14.84 11.87 3.18
N ALA A 208 15.79 11.38 3.98
CA ALA A 208 16.30 12.08 5.16
C ALA A 208 17.70 11.60 5.53
N THR A 209 18.39 12.37 6.37
CA THR A 209 19.63 11.98 7.03
C THR A 209 19.33 11.59 8.49
N ILE A 210 19.68 10.36 8.91
CA ILE A 210 19.44 9.86 10.27
C ILE A 210 20.72 9.18 10.79
N GLU A 211 21.27 9.63 11.92
CA GLU A 211 22.60 9.21 12.43
C GLU A 211 23.71 9.27 11.34
N GLY A 212 23.66 10.29 10.46
CA GLY A 212 24.60 10.43 9.34
C GLY A 212 24.34 9.51 8.14
N LYS A 213 23.38 8.59 8.23
CA LYS A 213 22.99 7.68 7.15
C LYS A 213 21.99 8.35 6.21
N GLN A 214 22.18 8.17 4.91
CA GLN A 214 21.25 8.62 3.89
C GLN A 214 20.15 7.59 3.70
N VAL A 215 18.90 7.97 4.01
CA VAL A 215 17.73 7.10 3.90
C VAL A 215 16.87 7.54 2.72
N SER A 216 16.37 6.59 1.94
CA SER A 216 15.30 6.81 0.96
C SER A 216 14.21 5.74 1.10
N THR A 217 12.94 6.14 1.06
CA THR A 217 11.81 5.22 1.00
C THR A 217 10.75 5.76 0.06
N GLY A 218 10.00 4.89 -0.57
CA GLY A 218 8.91 5.32 -1.45
C GLY A 218 8.05 4.18 -1.93
N ALA A 219 6.95 4.54 -2.57
CA ALA A 219 6.05 3.60 -3.21
C ALA A 219 5.36 4.29 -4.38
N ASN A 220 5.09 3.52 -5.43
CA ASN A 220 4.06 3.81 -6.43
C ASN A 220 3.09 2.62 -6.36
N SER A 221 2.15 2.69 -5.41
CA SER A 221 1.31 1.55 -5.07
C SER A 221 -0.05 1.95 -4.51
N ALA A 222 -1.04 1.12 -4.78
CA ALA A 222 -2.29 1.11 -4.05
C ALA A 222 -2.07 0.71 -2.59
N PHE A 223 -2.91 1.24 -1.69
CA PHE A 223 -2.84 0.87 -0.28
C PHE A 223 -3.42 -0.53 -0.07
N GLN A 224 -2.63 -1.43 0.52
CA GLN A 224 -3.16 -2.70 1.04
C GLN A 224 -4.08 -2.49 2.23
N ILE A 225 -3.75 -1.50 3.07
CA ILE A 225 -4.50 -1.12 4.26
C ILE A 225 -4.47 0.40 4.35
N PHE A 226 -5.64 0.99 4.57
CA PHE A 226 -5.83 2.41 4.80
C PHE A 226 -6.74 2.60 6.01
N GLU A 227 -6.30 3.42 6.98
CA GLU A 227 -7.04 3.62 8.22
C GLU A 227 -7.13 5.12 8.57
N GLY A 228 -8.22 5.51 9.24
CA GLY A 228 -8.27 6.79 9.95
C GLY A 228 -7.58 6.68 11.31
N GLY A 229 -6.77 7.68 11.67
CA GLY A 229 -6.23 7.81 13.02
C GLY A 229 -6.73 9.07 13.70
N THR A 230 -7.02 9.00 14.99
CA THR A 230 -7.57 10.12 15.78
C THR A 230 -6.56 10.78 16.71
N ASP A 231 -5.38 10.18 16.88
CA ASP A 231 -4.32 10.68 17.75
C ASP A 231 -3.35 11.56 16.95
N GLU A 232 -3.51 12.88 17.05
CA GLU A 232 -2.69 13.87 16.33
C GLU A 232 -1.18 13.70 16.57
N LYS A 233 -0.78 13.23 17.76
CA LYS A 233 0.65 13.03 18.12
C LYS A 233 1.29 11.88 17.33
N ARG A 234 0.47 11.02 16.73
CA ARG A 234 0.92 9.93 15.86
C ARG A 234 1.02 10.33 14.40
N PHE A 235 0.71 11.57 14.04
CA PHE A 235 0.88 12.10 12.68
C PHE A 235 1.99 13.14 12.58
#